data_AF-D2XN47-F1
#
_entry.id   AF-D2XN47-F1
#
_cell.length_a   1.000
_cell.length_b   1.000
_cell.length_c   1.000
_cell.angle_alpha   90.00
_cell.angle_beta   90.00
_cell.angle_gamma   90.00
#
_symmetry.space_group_name_H-M   'P 1'
#
loop_
_entity.id
_entity.type
_entity.pdbx_description
1 polymer ?
#
loop_
_entity_poly.entity_id
_entity_poly.type
_entity_poly.pdbx_seq_one_letter_code
_entity_poly.pdbx_strand_id
1 'polypeptide(L)'
;GVRWESHIYSGYSVPPYYDAMIGKLICFGETRDIAIARMKNALSELIIDGINTNIELQLKIVTDEIFQKGNEINIRYLENKLNI
;
A
#
# COMPACT_ATOMS: atom_id res chain seq x y z
N GLY A 1 5.26 -10.79 -9.87
CA GLY A 1 4.22 -11.45 -9.08
C GLY A 1 3.83 -10.58 -7.90
N VAL A 2 2.98 -11.10 -7.02
CA VAL A 2 2.53 -10.45 -5.77
C VAL A 2 3.05 -11.28 -4.60
N ARG A 3 3.65 -10.62 -3.60
CA ARG A 3 4.14 -11.26 -2.37
C ARG A 3 3.57 -10.50 -1.18
N TRP A 4 2.92 -11.23 -0.28
CA TRP A 4 2.54 -10.76 1.04
C TRP A 4 3.58 -11.26 2.05
N GLU A 5 4.19 -10.35 2.78
CA GLU A 5 5.11 -10.67 3.87
C GLU A 5 4.56 -10.10 5.17
N SER A 6 4.22 -10.98 6.10
CA SER A 6 3.53 -10.61 7.34
C SER A 6 3.80 -11.65 8.43
N HIS A 7 3.59 -11.23 9.68
CA HIS A 7 3.58 -12.09 10.87
C HIS A 7 2.16 -12.28 11.43
N ILE A 8 1.15 -11.62 10.84
CA ILE A 8 -0.23 -11.69 11.31
C ILE A 8 -0.96 -12.91 10.72
N TYR A 9 -1.93 -13.40 11.47
CA TYR A 9 -2.81 -14.51 11.10
C TYR A 9 -4.23 -14.24 11.63
N SER A 10 -5.21 -15.05 11.22
CA SER A 10 -6.60 -14.85 11.66
C SER A 10 -6.72 -14.94 13.18
N GLY A 11 -7.38 -13.95 13.80
CA GLY A 11 -7.50 -13.83 15.25
C GLY A 11 -6.27 -13.23 15.95
N TYR A 12 -5.23 -12.83 15.22
CA TYR A 12 -4.10 -12.12 15.79
C TYR A 12 -4.52 -10.76 16.37
N SER A 13 -4.11 -10.48 17.60
CA SER A 13 -4.31 -9.19 18.25
C SER A 13 -3.04 -8.36 18.13
N VAL A 14 -3.14 -7.17 17.52
CA VAL A 14 -1.99 -6.28 17.35
C VAL A 14 -1.66 -5.64 18.70
N PRO A 15 -0.47 -5.91 19.27
CA PRO A 15 -0.08 -5.34 20.56
C PRO A 15 0.19 -3.83 20.46
N PRO A 16 -0.17 -3.03 21.47
CA PRO A 16 0.01 -1.56 21.44
C PRO A 16 1.46 -1.13 21.68
N TYR A 17 2.36 -2.04 22.01
CA TYR A 17 3.74 -1.76 22.43
C TYR A 17 4.77 -1.79 21.29
N TYR A 18 4.35 -2.14 20.08
CA TYR A 18 5.22 -2.31 18.92
C TYR A 18 4.77 -1.47 17.74
N ASP A 19 5.54 -1.51 16.65
CA ASP A 19 5.21 -0.85 15.39
C ASP A 19 3.84 -1.32 14.84
N ALA A 20 3.09 -0.39 14.25
CA ALA A 20 1.77 -0.66 13.69
C ALA A 20 1.80 -1.45 12.37
N MET A 21 2.98 -1.76 11.82
CA MET A 21 3.15 -2.50 10.58
C MET A 21 2.72 -3.95 10.73
N ILE A 22 1.58 -4.28 10.13
CA ILE A 22 1.03 -5.64 10.09
C ILE A 22 1.55 -6.48 8.93
N GLY A 23 2.08 -5.86 7.88
CA GLY A 23 2.57 -6.59 6.71
C GLY A 23 3.06 -5.69 5.58
N LYS A 24 3.71 -6.30 4.60
CA LYS A 24 4.23 -5.68 3.40
C LYS A 24 3.63 -6.36 2.18
N LEU A 25 2.94 -5.59 1.36
CA LEU A 25 2.47 -6.02 0.05
C LEU A 25 3.47 -5.58 -1.02
N ILE A 26 4.08 -6.54 -1.70
CA ILE A 26 5.18 -6.29 -2.64
C ILE A 26 4.76 -6.81 -4.01
N CYS A 27 4.75 -5.94 -5.00
CA CYS A 27 4.42 -6.30 -6.38
C CYS A 27 5.62 -6.09 -7.30
N PHE A 28 5.82 -7.04 -8.21
CA PHE A 28 6.86 -7.01 -9.22
C PHE A 28 6.25 -7.21 -10.61
N GLY A 29 6.74 -6.47 -11.60
CA GLY A 29 6.40 -6.57 -13.02
C GLY A 29 7.63 -6.24 -13.87
N GLU A 30 7.64 -6.70 -15.13
CA GLU A 30 8.73 -6.41 -16.08
C GLU A 30 8.82 -4.92 -16.41
N THR A 31 7.68 -4.24 -16.37
CA THR A 31 7.60 -2.78 -16.44
C THR A 31 6.96 -2.22 -15.18
N ARG A 32 7.20 -0.94 -14.94
CA ARG A 32 6.60 -0.21 -13.83
C ARG A 32 5.06 -0.23 -13.90
N ASP A 33 4.51 -0.11 -15.10
CA ASP A 33 3.06 -0.15 -15.33
C ASP A 33 2.46 -1.50 -14.95
N ILE A 34 3.14 -2.60 -15.30
CA ILE A 34 2.73 -3.96 -14.90
C ILE A 34 2.81 -4.12 -13.37
N ALA A 35 3.86 -3.59 -12.74
CA ALA A 35 4.01 -3.66 -11.29
C ALA A 35 2.90 -2.87 -10.57
N ILE A 36 2.54 -1.69 -11.08
CA ILE A 36 1.44 -0.87 -10.54
C ILE A 36 0.08 -1.53 -10.77
N ALA A 37 -0.17 -2.07 -11.96
CA ALA A 37 -1.43 -2.77 -12.23
C ALA A 37 -1.63 -3.96 -11.27
N ARG A 38 -0.57 -4.72 -11.00
CA ARG A 38 -0.58 -5.80 -10.00
C ARG A 38 -0.81 -5.27 -8.59
N MET A 39 -0.18 -4.15 -8.22
CA MET A 39 -0.37 -3.52 -6.91
C MET A 39 -1.80 -3.02 -6.71
N LYS A 40 -2.40 -2.42 -7.74
CA LYS A 40 -3.81 -1.98 -7.73
C LYS A 40 -4.75 -3.16 -7.45
N ASN A 41 -4.61 -4.25 -8.20
CA ASN A 41 -5.44 -5.44 -8.01
C ASN A 41 -5.22 -6.06 -6.62
N ALA A 42 -3.96 -6.22 -6.21
CA ALA A 42 -3.63 -6.82 -4.93
C ALA A 42 -4.16 -5.99 -3.74
N LEU A 43 -4.11 -4.65 -3.82
CA LEU A 43 -4.69 -3.76 -2.80
C LEU A 43 -6.22 -3.81 -2.81
N SER A 44 -6.87 -3.92 -3.98
CA SER A 44 -8.33 -4.02 -4.05
C SER A 44 -8.89 -5.35 -3.53
N GLU A 45 -8.07 -6.40 -3.53
CA GLU A 45 -8.45 -7.73 -3.06
C GLU A 45 -7.97 -8.00 -1.61
N LEU A 46 -7.13 -7.12 -1.04
CA LEU A 46 -6.61 -7.27 0.31
C LEU A 46 -7.67 -6.93 1.35
N ILE A 47 -8.13 -7.94 2.08
CA ILE A 47 -9.13 -7.80 3.14
C ILE A 47 -8.44 -7.98 4.49
N ILE A 48 -8.49 -6.93 5.31
CA ILE A 48 -8.04 -6.94 6.71
C ILE A 48 -9.15 -6.28 7.53
N ASP A 49 -9.73 -7.05 8.45
CA ASP A 49 -10.85 -6.62 9.28
C ASP A 49 -10.45 -6.58 10.78
N GLY A 50 -11.19 -5.81 11.57
CA GLY A 50 -10.98 -5.66 13.02
C GLY A 50 -9.97 -4.58 13.43
N ILE A 51 -9.24 -3.98 12.48
CA ILE A 51 -8.35 -2.84 12.69
C ILE A 51 -8.44 -1.84 11.54
N ASN A 52 -8.20 -0.56 11.83
CA ASN A 52 -8.05 0.45 10.79
C ASN A 52 -6.72 0.26 10.07
N THR A 53 -6.74 0.27 8.74
CA THR A 53 -5.55 0.14 7.90
C THR A 53 -5.44 1.31 6.93
N ASN A 54 -4.26 1.49 6.34
CA ASN A 54 -4.00 2.51 5.34
C ASN A 54 -4.16 1.97 3.89
N ILE A 55 -4.84 0.84 3.69
CA ILE A 55 -5.03 0.21 2.36
C ILE A 55 -5.66 1.18 1.37
N GLU A 56 -6.73 1.89 1.78
CA GLU A 56 -7.40 2.88 0.91
C GLU A 56 -6.46 4.02 0.49
N LEU A 57 -5.63 4.52 1.41
CA LEU A 57 -4.66 5.56 1.12
C LEU A 57 -3.63 5.06 0.11
N GLN A 58 -3.11 3.85 0.32
CA GLN A 58 -2.15 3.24 -0.60
C GLN A 58 -2.78 3.04 -2.00
N LEU A 59 -4.04 2.60 -2.08
CA LEU A 59 -4.77 2.46 -3.34
C LEU A 59 -4.93 3.80 -4.08
N LYS A 60 -5.24 4.88 -3.35
CA LYS A 60 -5.30 6.25 -3.89
C LYS A 60 -3.95 6.76 -4.38
N ILE A 61 -2.85 6.35 -3.75
CA ILE A 61 -1.49 6.72 -4.20
C ILE A 61 -1.14 5.98 -5.48
N VAL A 62 -1.31 4.65 -5.54
CA VAL A 62 -0.96 3.88 -6.75
C VAL A 62 -1.85 4.19 -7.95
N THR A 63 -3.05 4.72 -7.71
CA THR A 63 -4.01 5.15 -8.75
C THR A 63 -3.82 6.60 -9.18
N ASP A 64 -2.99 7.37 -8.50
CA ASP A 64 -2.63 8.73 -8.91
C ASP A 64 -1.84 8.73 -10.22
N GLU A 65 -2.19 9.63 -11.13
CA GLU A 65 -1.43 9.85 -12.36
C GLU A 65 -0.04 10.42 -12.08
N ILE A 66 0.11 11.31 -11.10
CA ILE A 66 1.40 11.90 -10.73
C ILE A 66 2.34 10.80 -10.22
N PHE A 67 1.82 9.92 -9.37
CA PHE A 67 2.56 8.75 -8.91
C PHE A 67 2.86 7.79 -10.06
N GLN A 68 1.91 7.55 -10.98
CA GLN A 68 2.14 6.66 -12.12
C GLN A 68 3.18 7.21 -13.11
N LYS A 69 3.24 8.51 -13.36
CA LYS A 69 4.27 9.10 -14.23
C LYS A 69 5.65 9.19 -13.55
N GLY A 70 5.67 9.40 -12.22
CA GLY A 70 6.87 9.29 -11.38
C GLY A 70 7.88 10.45 -11.47
N ASN A 71 7.66 11.40 -12.36
CA ASN A 71 8.52 12.54 -12.66
C ASN A 71 8.35 13.75 -11.70
N GLU A 72 7.25 13.82 -10.96
CA GLU A 72 6.95 14.92 -10.02
C GLU A 72 6.86 14.45 -8.55
N ILE A 73 7.42 13.28 -8.24
CA ILE A 73 7.42 12.71 -6.89
C ILE A 73 8.63 13.20 -6.10
N ASN A 74 8.37 13.76 -4.93
CA ASN A 74 9.39 14.14 -3.94
C ASN A 74 8.87 13.86 -2.51
N ILE A 75 9.68 14.19 -1.50
CA ILE A 75 9.35 13.92 -0.10
C ILE A 75 8.08 14.63 0.42
N ARG A 76 7.64 15.71 -0.24
CA ARG A 76 6.42 16.47 0.10
C ARG A 76 5.18 16.05 -0.70
N TYR A 77 5.29 15.03 -1.55
CA TYR A 77 4.18 14.59 -2.41
C TYR A 77 2.89 14.33 -1.60
N LEU A 78 3.01 13.63 -0.48
CA LEU A 78 1.84 13.25 0.32
C LEU A 78 1.23 14.44 1.06
N GLU A 79 2.07 15.32 1.64
CA GLU A 79 1.66 16.59 2.27
C GLU A 79 0.85 17.44 1.29
N ASN A 80 1.42 17.69 0.10
CA ASN A 80 0.78 18.49 -0.95
C ASN A 80 -0.54 17.86 -1.43
N LYS A 81 -0.60 16.52 -1.55
CA LYS A 81 -1.80 15.82 -2.00
C LYS A 81 -2.93 15.84 -0.98
N LEU A 82 -2.59 15.82 0.30
CA LEU A 82 -3.57 15.84 1.40
C LEU A 82 -3.88 17.26 1.89
N ASN A 83 -3.20 18.29 1.36
CA ASN A 83 -3.28 19.68 1.80
C ASN A 83 -2.96 19.84 3.30
N ILE A 84 -1.93 19.14 3.78
CA ILE A 84 -1.45 19.18 5.17
C ILE A 84 0.02 19.60 5.23
#